data_AF-A0A519CHY1-F1
#
_entry.id   AF-A0A519CHY1-F1
#
_cell.length_a   1.000
_cell.length_b   1.000
_cell.length_c   1.000
_cell.angle_alpha   90.00
_cell.angle_beta   90.00
_cell.angle_gamma   90.00
#
_symmetry.space_group_name_H-M   'P 1'
#
loop_
_entity.id
_entity.type
_entity.pdbx_description
1 polymer ?
#
loop_
_entity_poly.entity_id
_entity_poly.type
_entity_poly.pdbx_seq_one_letter_code
_entity_poly.pdbx_strand_id
1 'polypeptide(L)'
;MNPAEGMVVLQERMVNLVNQLSMPVLECSLVIGRWTNKMTIHLTKLAQTNQETLTPLLSNPWDLDVEPVKTEVEFDLEKALSLVDHDRMDILDTLVRVTIEEQELPLADGLLVLRSWEKLVREQLSQVKGPGQLFSPTDIPEDF
;
A
#
# COMPACT_ATOMS: atom_id res chain seq x y z
N MET A 1 11.54 20.18 -8.49
CA MET A 1 11.09 18.91 -9.08
C MET A 1 9.58 19.00 -9.26
N ASN A 2 9.01 18.45 -10.33
CA ASN A 2 7.55 18.43 -10.49
C ASN A 2 6.97 17.33 -9.57
N PRO A 3 6.00 17.60 -8.68
CA PRO A 3 5.42 16.57 -7.82
C PRO A 3 4.90 15.35 -8.59
N ALA A 4 4.37 15.56 -9.80
CA ALA A 4 3.93 14.48 -10.68
C ALA A 4 5.08 13.54 -11.09
N GLU A 5 6.28 14.06 -11.34
CA GLU A 5 7.46 13.24 -11.65
C GLU A 5 7.87 12.40 -10.44
N GLY A 6 7.86 12.99 -9.23
CA GLY A 6 8.18 12.28 -8.00
C GLY A 6 7.18 11.15 -7.68
N MET A 7 5.90 11.36 -7.96
CA MET A 7 4.87 10.32 -7.85
C MET A 7 5.12 9.15 -8.82
N VAL A 8 5.46 9.45 -10.07
CA VAL A 8 5.79 8.42 -11.08
C VAL A 8 7.03 7.64 -10.65
N VAL A 9 8.07 8.31 -10.16
CA VAL A 9 9.28 7.63 -9.65
C VAL A 9 8.97 6.71 -8.48
N LEU A 10 8.12 7.14 -7.53
CA LEU A 10 7.68 6.29 -6.43
C LEU A 10 6.93 5.05 -6.94
N GLN A 11 5.97 5.26 -7.85
CA GLN A 11 5.21 4.20 -8.49
C GLN A 11 6.12 3.17 -9.17
N GLU A 12 6.98 3.61 -10.09
CA GLU A 12 7.89 2.74 -10.84
C GLU A 12 8.83 1.96 -9.94
N ARG A 13 9.42 2.60 -8.93
CA ARG A 13 10.33 1.94 -7.98
C ARG A 13 9.60 0.88 -7.16
N MET A 14 8.37 1.14 -6.74
CA MET A 14 7.56 0.17 -6.01
C MET A 14 7.17 -1.02 -6.89
N VAL A 15 6.71 -0.78 -8.13
CA VAL A 15 6.40 -1.85 -9.10
C VAL A 15 7.62 -2.74 -9.33
N ASN A 16 8.77 -2.13 -9.62
CA ASN A 16 10.01 -2.84 -9.89
C ASN A 16 10.44 -3.70 -8.69
N LEU A 17 10.41 -3.15 -7.47
CA LEU A 17 10.82 -3.87 -6.28
C LEU A 17 9.87 -5.03 -5.94
N VAL A 18 8.56 -4.79 -5.98
CA VAL A 18 7.53 -5.80 -5.68
C VAL A 18 7.66 -6.99 -6.63
N ASN A 19 7.84 -6.72 -7.93
CA ASN A 19 8.08 -7.75 -8.93
C ASN A 19 9.41 -8.48 -8.72
N GLN A 20 10.51 -7.74 -8.50
CA GLN A 20 11.84 -8.31 -8.31
C GLN A 20 11.91 -9.28 -7.12
N LEU A 21 11.27 -8.93 -6.02
CA LEU A 21 11.25 -9.76 -4.81
C LEU A 21 10.07 -10.75 -4.80
N SER A 22 9.23 -10.76 -5.84
CA SER A 22 7.99 -11.53 -5.91
C SER A 22 7.17 -11.37 -4.62
N MET A 23 7.05 -10.13 -4.14
CA MET A 23 6.52 -9.86 -2.80
C MET A 23 5.09 -10.40 -2.68
N PRO A 24 4.81 -11.23 -1.66
CA PRO A 24 3.48 -11.67 -1.34
C PRO A 24 2.49 -10.53 -1.13
N VAL A 25 1.25 -10.71 -1.60
CA VAL A 25 0.17 -9.73 -1.42
C VAL A 25 -0.07 -9.39 0.06
N LEU A 26 0.04 -10.36 0.96
CA LEU A 26 -0.07 -10.13 2.40
C LEU A 26 1.00 -9.14 2.89
N GLU A 27 2.25 -9.33 2.50
CA GLU A 27 3.36 -8.48 2.96
C GLU A 27 3.28 -7.09 2.38
N CYS A 28 2.98 -6.97 1.08
CA CYS A 28 2.70 -5.69 0.44
C CYS A 28 1.58 -4.95 1.18
N SER A 29 0.46 -5.62 1.48
CA SER A 29 -0.66 -5.02 2.18
C SER A 29 -0.30 -4.47 3.56
N LEU A 30 0.56 -5.18 4.31
CA LEU A 30 0.99 -4.76 5.65
C LEU A 30 1.88 -3.52 5.60
N VAL A 31 2.79 -3.43 4.63
CA VAL A 31 3.65 -2.25 4.44
C VAL A 31 2.80 -1.06 3.99
N ILE A 32 1.99 -1.24 2.94
CA ILE A 32 1.13 -0.17 2.40
C ILE A 32 0.17 0.34 3.48
N GLY A 33 -0.54 -0.55 4.18
CA GLY A 33 -1.49 -0.16 5.22
C GLY A 33 -0.83 0.58 6.39
N ARG A 34 0.42 0.25 6.74
CA ARG A 34 1.18 0.98 7.75
C ARG A 34 1.47 2.41 7.30
N TRP A 35 1.91 2.59 6.06
CA TRP A 35 2.19 3.91 5.51
C TRP A 35 0.93 4.75 5.31
N THR A 36 -0.12 4.22 4.69
CA THR A 36 -1.37 4.97 4.47
C THR A 36 -1.95 5.44 5.80
N ASN A 37 -1.97 4.58 6.82
CA ASN A 37 -2.43 4.94 8.16
C ASN A 37 -1.56 6.05 8.78
N LYS A 38 -0.23 5.85 8.82
CA LYS A 38 0.71 6.83 9.37
C LYS A 38 0.54 8.21 8.71
N MET A 39 0.58 8.27 7.38
CA MET A 39 0.48 9.51 6.62
C MET A 39 -0.88 10.18 6.80
N THR A 40 -1.98 9.41 6.80
CA THR A 40 -3.33 9.93 7.02
C THR A 40 -3.48 10.55 8.40
N ILE A 41 -2.95 9.90 9.45
CA ILE A 41 -2.95 10.45 10.82
C ILE A 41 -2.20 11.78 10.86
N HIS A 42 -1.01 11.86 10.23
CA HIS A 42 -0.23 13.08 10.20
C HIS A 42 -0.92 14.22 9.44
N LEU A 43 -1.44 13.95 8.24
CA LEU A 43 -2.15 14.94 7.44
C LEU A 43 -3.44 15.41 8.11
N THR A 44 -4.19 14.51 8.74
CA THR A 44 -5.42 14.87 9.47
C THR A 44 -5.11 15.80 10.63
N LYS A 45 -4.05 15.53 11.40
CA LYS A 45 -3.61 16.42 12.49
C LYS A 45 -3.19 17.80 11.97
N LEU A 46 -2.47 17.85 10.85
CA LEU A 46 -2.05 19.11 10.23
C LEU A 46 -3.25 19.92 9.74
N ALA A 47 -4.19 19.27 9.04
CA ALA A 47 -5.42 19.88 8.57
C ALA A 47 -6.24 20.46 9.73
N GLN A 48 -6.45 19.69 10.79
CA GLN A 48 -7.13 20.16 12.00
C GLN A 48 -6.44 21.37 12.64
N THR A 49 -5.10 21.39 12.67
CA THR A 49 -4.33 22.52 13.19
C THR A 49 -4.55 23.79 12.37
N ASN A 50 -4.70 23.64 11.05
CA ASN A 50 -4.93 24.74 10.11
C ASN A 50 -6.42 25.07 9.91
N GLN A 51 -7.34 24.41 10.64
CA GLN A 51 -8.79 24.52 10.46
C GLN A 51 -9.26 24.10 9.05
N GLU A 52 -8.51 23.21 8.42
CA GLU A 52 -8.79 22.59 7.14
C GLU A 52 -9.28 21.15 7.31
N THR A 53 -9.85 20.59 6.25
CA THR A 53 -10.28 19.19 6.19
C THR A 53 -9.58 18.46 5.07
N LEU A 54 -9.08 17.25 5.35
CA LEU A 54 -8.48 16.39 4.33
C LEU A 54 -9.57 15.86 3.38
N THR A 55 -9.29 15.85 2.09
CA THR A 55 -10.24 15.35 1.09
C THR A 55 -10.49 13.85 1.25
N PRO A 56 -11.70 13.33 0.91
CA PRO A 56 -12.02 11.90 0.99
C PRO A 56 -11.04 11.01 0.23
N LEU A 57 -10.48 11.52 -0.89
CA LEU A 57 -9.51 10.82 -1.72
C LEU A 57 -8.23 10.44 -0.98
N LEU A 58 -7.85 11.24 0.03
CA LEU A 58 -6.67 11.01 0.86
C LEU A 58 -7.03 10.38 2.20
N SER A 59 -8.17 10.75 2.79
CA SER A 59 -8.55 10.31 4.13
C SER A 59 -9.10 8.89 4.19
N ASN A 60 -9.71 8.40 3.10
CA ASN A 60 -10.34 7.08 3.06
C ASN A 60 -9.62 6.14 2.07
N PRO A 61 -9.59 4.82 2.36
CA PRO A 61 -9.24 3.82 1.37
C PRO A 61 -10.19 3.90 0.18
N TRP A 62 -9.67 3.74 -1.04
CA TRP A 62 -10.51 3.79 -2.24
C TRP A 62 -11.43 2.57 -2.32
N ASP A 63 -12.57 2.74 -2.99
CA ASP A 63 -13.51 1.66 -3.21
C ASP A 63 -12.90 0.57 -4.09
N LEU A 64 -13.30 -0.68 -3.83
CA LEU A 64 -12.87 -1.84 -4.60
C LEU A 64 -13.73 -1.94 -5.86
N ASP A 65 -13.11 -2.29 -6.99
CA ASP A 65 -13.83 -2.52 -8.25
C ASP A 65 -14.29 -3.98 -8.39
N VAL A 66 -14.05 -4.80 -7.36
CA VAL A 66 -14.38 -6.23 -7.32
C VAL A 66 -15.30 -6.56 -6.15
N GLU A 67 -16.21 -7.50 -6.36
CA GLU A 67 -17.02 -8.03 -5.27
C GLU A 67 -16.17 -9.00 -4.41
N PRO A 68 -16.07 -8.80 -3.09
CA PRO A 68 -15.32 -9.69 -2.22
C PRO A 68 -15.86 -11.13 -2.26
N VAL A 69 -14.96 -12.10 -2.37
CA VAL A 69 -15.34 -13.50 -2.31
C VAL A 69 -15.66 -13.87 -0.86
N LYS A 70 -16.82 -14.49 -0.64
CA LYS A 70 -17.15 -15.09 0.65
C LYS A 70 -16.36 -16.38 0.81
N THR A 71 -15.45 -16.39 1.77
CA THR A 71 -14.64 -17.55 2.12
C THR A 71 -15.15 -18.12 3.45
N GLU A 72 -15.51 -19.40 3.46
CA GLU A 72 -15.93 -20.13 4.67
C GLU A 72 -14.74 -20.65 5.50
N VAL A 73 -13.52 -20.44 5.01
CA VAL A 73 -12.28 -20.84 5.67
C VAL A 73 -11.92 -19.81 6.74
N GLU A 74 -12.10 -20.17 8.01
CA GLU A 74 -11.46 -19.45 9.11
C GLU A 74 -9.96 -19.72 9.06
N PHE A 75 -9.19 -18.65 8.84
CA PHE A 75 -7.74 -18.71 8.81
C PHE A 75 -7.15 -18.06 10.05
N ASP A 76 -6.16 -18.74 10.63
CA ASP A 76 -5.41 -18.22 11.77
C ASP A 76 -4.49 -17.07 11.32
N LEU A 77 -4.93 -15.85 11.64
CA LEU A 77 -4.19 -14.64 11.34
C LEU A 77 -2.82 -14.61 12.04
N GLU A 78 -2.72 -15.09 13.28
CA GLU A 78 -1.45 -15.08 14.01
C GLU A 78 -0.43 -15.98 13.32
N LYS A 79 -0.89 -17.15 12.87
CA LYS A 79 -0.06 -18.05 12.05
C LYS A 79 0.36 -17.39 10.75
N ALA A 80 -0.56 -16.71 10.05
CA ALA A 80 -0.24 -15.96 8.83
C ALA A 80 0.88 -14.95 9.06
N LEU A 81 0.72 -14.13 10.10
CA LEU A 81 1.64 -13.07 10.44
C LEU A 81 2.99 -13.62 10.88
N SER A 82 3.05 -14.82 11.48
CA SER A 82 4.32 -15.48 11.82
C SER A 82 5.12 -15.97 10.60
N LEU A 83 4.48 -16.07 9.43
CA LEU A 83 5.11 -16.58 8.20
C LEU A 83 5.58 -15.48 7.25
N VAL A 84 5.33 -14.21 7.58
CA VAL A 84 5.75 -13.08 6.76
C VAL A 84 7.26 -12.88 6.83
N ASP A 85 7.84 -12.43 5.72
CA ASP A 85 9.24 -12.08 5.63
C ASP A 85 9.45 -10.60 6.01
N HIS A 86 9.95 -10.38 7.23
CA HIS A 86 10.18 -9.03 7.74
C HIS A 86 11.28 -8.27 6.98
N ASP A 87 12.32 -8.95 6.49
CA ASP A 87 13.41 -8.31 5.77
C ASP A 87 12.89 -7.74 4.44
N ARG A 88 12.06 -8.52 3.73
CA ARG A 88 11.41 -8.08 2.48
C ARG A 88 10.49 -6.88 2.71
N MET A 89 9.72 -6.90 3.81
CA MET A 89 8.88 -5.77 4.20
C MET A 89 9.68 -4.51 4.54
N ASP A 90 10.80 -4.64 5.26
CA ASP A 90 11.67 -3.53 5.65
C ASP A 90 12.39 -2.91 4.44
N ILE A 91 12.71 -3.71 3.42
CA ILE A 91 13.23 -3.21 2.14
C ILE A 91 12.19 -2.32 1.43
N LEU A 92 10.93 -2.77 1.33
CA LEU A 92 9.85 -1.97 0.74
C LEU A 92 9.59 -0.69 1.55
N ASP A 93 9.55 -0.79 2.88
CA ASP A 93 9.40 0.36 3.77
C ASP A 93 10.51 1.40 3.55
N THR A 94 11.76 0.92 3.43
CA THR A 94 12.90 1.77 3.17
C THR A 94 12.83 2.42 1.80
N LEU A 95 12.42 1.69 0.77
CA LEU A 95 12.25 2.24 -0.58
C LEU A 95 11.20 3.36 -0.60
N VAL A 96 10.06 3.16 0.05
CA VAL A 96 8.99 4.19 0.14
C VAL A 96 9.53 5.43 0.84
N ARG A 97 10.15 5.28 2.02
CA ARG A 97 10.72 6.39 2.79
C ARG A 97 11.76 7.16 1.98
N VAL A 98 12.78 6.46 1.48
CA VAL A 98 13.90 7.07 0.76
C VAL A 98 13.42 7.76 -0.51
N THR A 99 12.47 7.17 -1.24
CA THR A 99 11.97 7.79 -2.46
C THR A 99 11.16 9.06 -2.17
N ILE A 100 10.31 9.06 -1.13
CA ILE A 100 9.61 10.27 -0.69
C ILE A 100 10.61 11.37 -0.29
N GLU A 101 11.68 11.02 0.42
CA GLU A 101 12.73 11.96 0.84
C GLU A 101 13.56 12.48 -0.35
N GLU A 102 14.06 11.59 -1.22
CA GLU A 102 14.88 11.92 -2.39
C GLU A 102 14.13 12.80 -3.41
N GLN A 103 12.84 12.55 -3.60
CA GLN A 103 12.00 13.32 -4.53
C GLN A 103 11.39 14.57 -3.87
N GLU A 104 11.68 14.82 -2.59
CA GLU A 104 11.07 15.89 -1.78
C GLU A 104 9.53 15.89 -1.91
N LEU A 105 8.94 14.69 -1.97
CA LEU A 105 7.55 14.52 -2.35
C LEU A 105 6.61 15.05 -1.26
N PRO A 106 5.65 15.93 -1.58
CA PRO A 106 4.64 16.34 -0.61
C PRO A 106 3.92 15.13 -0.04
N LEU A 107 3.68 15.14 1.28
CA LEU A 107 3.10 14.00 1.98
C LEU A 107 1.72 13.62 1.41
N ALA A 108 0.94 14.60 0.94
CA ALA A 108 -0.35 14.35 0.30
C ALA A 108 -0.21 13.61 -1.04
N ASP A 109 0.78 13.96 -1.86
CA ASP A 109 1.04 13.34 -3.16
C ASP A 109 1.57 11.91 -3.00
N GLY A 110 2.49 11.71 -2.05
CA GLY A 110 2.95 10.37 -1.68
C GLY A 110 1.81 9.49 -1.16
N LEU A 111 0.94 10.03 -0.32
CA LEU A 111 -0.23 9.30 0.17
C LEU A 111 -1.16 8.92 -0.99
N LEU A 112 -1.34 9.81 -1.98
CA LEU A 112 -2.18 9.53 -3.13
C LEU A 112 -1.69 8.32 -3.92
N VAL A 113 -0.38 8.20 -4.16
CA VAL A 113 0.23 6.99 -4.74
C VAL A 113 -0.04 5.78 -3.85
N LEU A 114 0.18 5.88 -2.55
CA LEU A 114 -0.04 4.73 -1.67
C LEU A 114 -1.52 4.32 -1.55
N ARG A 115 -2.47 5.22 -1.81
CA ARG A 115 -3.90 4.88 -1.89
C ARG A 115 -4.25 4.03 -3.12
N SER A 116 -3.60 4.26 -4.27
CA SER A 116 -3.78 3.38 -5.43
C SER A 116 -3.22 1.99 -5.16
N TRP A 117 -2.06 1.90 -4.51
CA TRP A 117 -1.49 0.64 -4.03
C TRP A 117 -2.37 -0.06 -3.00
N GLU A 118 -2.93 0.69 -2.06
CA GLU A 118 -3.84 0.14 -1.04
C GLU A 118 -5.10 -0.45 -1.69
N LYS A 119 -5.64 0.19 -2.73
CA LYS A 119 -6.72 -0.38 -3.53
C LYS A 119 -6.29 -1.70 -4.16
N LEU A 120 -5.18 -1.71 -4.92
CA LEU A 120 -4.67 -2.89 -5.63
C LEU A 120 -4.53 -4.11 -4.71
N VAL A 121 -3.85 -3.94 -3.56
CA VAL A 121 -3.63 -5.05 -2.63
C VAL A 121 -4.92 -5.48 -1.93
N ARG A 122 -5.84 -4.55 -1.62
CA ARG A 122 -7.13 -4.89 -1.02
C ARG A 122 -8.04 -5.64 -1.98
N GLU A 123 -8.00 -5.31 -3.28
CA GLU A 123 -8.73 -6.04 -4.30
C GLU A 123 -8.25 -7.48 -4.36
N GLN A 124 -6.94 -7.71 -4.42
CA GLN A 124 -6.38 -9.07 -4.42
C GLN A 124 -6.71 -9.83 -3.13
N LEU A 125 -6.55 -9.19 -1.95
CA LEU A 125 -6.92 -9.80 -0.67
C LEU A 125 -8.41 -10.16 -0.61
N SER A 126 -9.28 -9.34 -1.19
CA SER A 126 -10.73 -9.61 -1.22
C SER A 126 -11.10 -10.84 -2.06
N GLN A 127 -10.19 -11.27 -2.94
CA GLN A 127 -10.37 -12.44 -3.82
C GLN A 127 -9.70 -13.72 -3.28
N VAL A 128 -9.06 -13.64 -2.11
CA VAL A 128 -8.40 -14.79 -1.47
C VAL A 128 -9.43 -15.83 -1.00
N LYS A 129 -9.28 -17.06 -1.49
CA LYS A 129 -10.10 -18.23 -1.17
C LYS A 129 -9.43 -19.19 -0.18
N GLY A 130 -8.14 -19.02 0.06
CA GLY A 130 -7.38 -19.88 0.96
C GLY A 130 -6.01 -19.33 1.32
N PRO A 131 -5.37 -19.87 2.37
CA PRO A 131 -4.19 -19.27 2.98
C PRO A 131 -2.98 -19.19 2.06
N GLY A 132 -2.80 -20.15 1.13
CA GLY A 132 -1.71 -20.10 0.16
C GLY A 132 -1.77 -18.90 -0.78
N GLN A 133 -2.97 -18.35 -1.03
CA GLN A 133 -3.13 -17.18 -1.90
C GLN A 133 -2.68 -15.88 -1.23
N LEU A 134 -2.69 -15.81 0.10
CA LEU A 134 -2.10 -14.66 0.84
C LEU A 134 -0.60 -14.53 0.58
N PHE A 135 0.07 -15.65 0.31
CA PHE A 135 1.49 -15.74 0.04
C PHE A 135 1.83 -15.77 -1.45
N SER A 136 0.82 -15.61 -2.32
CA SER A 136 1.05 -15.51 -3.76
C SER A 136 1.68 -14.15 -4.09
N PRO A 137 2.56 -14.08 -5.11
CA PRO A 137 3.11 -12.81 -5.58
C PRO A 137 1.99 -11.80 -5.87
N THR A 138 2.22 -10.54 -5.50
CA THR A 138 1.28 -9.45 -5.79
C THR A 138 1.15 -9.29 -7.31
N ASP A 139 -0.07 -9.38 -7.82
CA ASP A 139 -0.37 -9.23 -9.24
C ASP A 139 -0.49 -7.74 -9.60
N ILE A 140 0.40 -7.22 -10.44
CA ILE A 140 0.41 -5.81 -10.83
C ILE A 140 0.02 -5.72 -12.30
N PRO A 141 -1.10 -5.04 -12.65
CA PRO A 141 -1.50 -4.83 -14.04
C PRO A 141 -0.41 -4.14 -14.87
N GLU A 142 -0.32 -4.47 -16.16
CA GLU A 142 0.69 -3.89 -17.06
C GLU A 142 0.59 -2.36 -17.20
N ASP A 143 -0.59 -1.79 -16.95
CA ASP A 143 -0.92 -0.36 -17.06
C ASP A 143 -1.01 0.37 -15.70
N PHE A 144 -0.55 -0.27 -14.62
CA PHE A 144 -0.64 0.26 -13.25
C PHE A 144 0.34 1.40 -12.93
#